data_AF-A0A6N7FYN2-F1
#
_entry.id   AF-A0A6N7FYN2-F1
#
_cell.length_a   1.000
_cell.length_b   1.000
_cell.length_c   1.000
_cell.angle_alpha   90.00
_cell.angle_beta   90.00
_cell.angle_gamma   90.00
#
_symmetry.space_group_name_H-M   'P 1'
#
loop_
_entity.id
_entity.type
_entity.pdbx_description
1 polymer ?
#
loop_
_entity_poly.entity_id
_entity_poly.type
_entity_poly.pdbx_seq_one_letter_code
_entity_poly.pdbx_strand_id
1 'polypeptide(L)'
;MGGRTAIATQHRPVDPGFRRCPSPRRVGLCVVAVLALSGCGPRVGYELAAITDGPAVSRNHDSQAPQRVVRKEKADRWHQHERNAAPEPPRTTTTKRPAPPKPQPQQPKPRRTATRAPVPAAEPAPKPKNERCDWMANFEHGKAGRPADWIILDTGAWGRAEVPGDRIWIAPRTPCDKVYSVAVHEWTHHMQGHVYRDWAEVERELAPYGGPEMVADCGALLLGATWIKYGCPGRLTTDAAAAILRGERPRSRSRHG
;
A
#
# COMPACT_ATOMS: atom_id res chain seq x y z
N MET A 1 -46.51 -26.99 -32.07
CA MET A 1 -45.37 -27.88 -32.38
C MET A 1 -44.23 -26.99 -32.85
N GLY A 2 -43.19 -26.80 -32.02
CA GLY A 2 -42.07 -25.91 -32.33
C GLY A 2 -40.88 -26.30 -31.47
N GLY A 3 -40.02 -27.16 -32.01
CA GLY A 3 -38.84 -27.68 -31.33
C GLY A 3 -37.75 -26.62 -31.25
N ARG A 4 -37.20 -26.40 -30.05
CA ARG A 4 -36.00 -25.61 -29.82
C ARG A 4 -34.79 -26.54 -29.84
N THR A 5 -33.93 -26.38 -30.83
CA THR A 5 -32.64 -27.06 -30.97
C THR A 5 -31.63 -26.41 -30.02
N ALA A 6 -31.03 -27.21 -29.14
CA ALA A 6 -29.92 -26.77 -28.29
C ALA A 6 -28.61 -26.81 -29.08
N ILE A 7 -27.88 -25.69 -29.12
CA ILE A 7 -26.55 -25.61 -29.69
C ILE A 7 -25.55 -25.92 -28.58
N ALA A 8 -24.83 -27.04 -28.71
CA ALA A 8 -23.75 -27.44 -27.83
C ALA A 8 -22.45 -26.73 -28.24
N THR A 9 -21.95 -25.84 -27.40
CA THR A 9 -20.65 -25.19 -27.58
C THR A 9 -19.54 -26.14 -27.12
N GLN A 10 -18.75 -26.65 -28.06
CA GLN A 10 -17.53 -27.40 -27.76
C GLN A 10 -16.38 -26.43 -27.46
N HIS A 11 -15.84 -26.47 -26.25
CA HIS A 11 -14.55 -25.85 -25.93
C HIS A 11 -13.41 -26.74 -26.43
N ARG A 12 -12.62 -26.24 -27.38
CA ARG A 12 -11.33 -26.83 -27.73
C ARG A 12 -10.24 -26.29 -26.80
N PRO A 13 -9.34 -27.13 -26.27
CA PRO A 13 -8.14 -26.65 -25.58
C PRO A 13 -7.21 -25.96 -26.59
N VAL A 14 -6.67 -24.82 -26.18
CA VAL A 14 -5.65 -24.08 -26.91
C VAL A 14 -4.29 -24.64 -26.49
N ASP A 15 -3.59 -25.28 -27.43
CA ASP A 15 -2.20 -25.70 -27.25
C ASP A 15 -1.28 -24.48 -27.11
N PRO A 16 -0.36 -24.44 -26.12
CA PRO A 16 0.67 -23.41 -26.07
C PRO A 16 1.72 -23.71 -27.15
N GLY A 17 1.62 -22.99 -28.26
CA GLY A 17 2.57 -23.05 -29.36
C GLY A 17 3.99 -22.70 -28.91
N PHE A 18 4.83 -23.72 -28.69
CA PHE A 18 6.27 -23.60 -28.65
C PHE A 18 6.76 -23.20 -30.04
N ARG A 19 7.23 -21.94 -30.18
CA ARG A 19 7.98 -21.49 -31.35
C ARG A 19 9.31 -22.25 -31.40
N ARG A 20 9.43 -23.17 -32.37
CA ARG A 20 10.71 -23.81 -32.72
C ARG A 20 11.59 -22.80 -33.46
N CYS A 21 12.78 -22.54 -32.92
CA CYS A 21 13.84 -21.88 -33.68
C CYS A 21 14.32 -22.81 -34.81
N PRO A 22 14.53 -22.32 -36.04
CA PRO A 22 15.13 -23.11 -37.11
C PRO A 22 16.59 -23.44 -36.75
N SER A 23 16.92 -24.73 -36.73
CA SER A 23 18.28 -25.23 -36.57
C SER A 23 19.10 -24.96 -37.84
N PRO A 24 20.27 -24.31 -37.77
CA PRO A 24 21.20 -24.32 -38.88
C PRO A 24 21.85 -25.71 -39.00
N ARG A 25 21.91 -26.17 -40.24
CA ARG A 25 22.51 -27.44 -40.66
C ARG A 25 24.01 -27.47 -40.31
N ARG A 26 24.44 -28.65 -39.88
CA ARG A 26 25.81 -29.04 -39.56
C ARG A 26 26.75 -28.80 -40.76
N VAL A 27 27.84 -28.07 -40.52
CA VAL A 27 29.13 -28.33 -41.16
C VAL A 27 30.12 -28.48 -40.01
N GLY A 28 30.77 -29.64 -39.95
CA GLY A 28 31.68 -29.98 -38.88
C GLY A 28 33.01 -29.25 -39.00
N LEU A 29 33.60 -28.94 -37.85
CA LEU A 29 35.04 -29.08 -37.63
C LEU A 29 35.27 -29.22 -36.12
N CYS A 30 35.91 -30.32 -35.74
CA CYS A 30 36.47 -30.50 -34.42
C CYS A 30 37.55 -29.44 -34.18
N VAL A 31 37.37 -28.60 -33.16
CA VAL A 31 38.48 -28.02 -32.40
C VAL A 31 38.11 -28.13 -30.93
N VAL A 32 38.79 -29.04 -30.25
CA VAL A 32 38.85 -29.08 -28.79
C VAL A 32 39.63 -27.86 -28.35
N ALA A 33 38.93 -26.84 -27.86
CA ALA A 33 39.52 -25.74 -27.11
C ALA A 33 38.94 -25.76 -25.70
N VAL A 34 39.65 -26.42 -24.79
CA VAL A 34 39.47 -26.23 -23.35
C VAL A 34 40.02 -24.84 -23.03
N LEU A 35 39.15 -23.84 -23.04
CA LEU A 35 39.44 -22.53 -22.48
C LEU A 35 38.68 -22.40 -21.15
N ALA A 36 39.44 -22.57 -20.07
CA ALA A 36 39.08 -22.08 -18.76
C ALA A 36 38.92 -20.55 -18.83
N LEU A 37 37.68 -20.07 -18.92
CA LEU A 37 37.37 -18.67 -18.66
C LEU A 37 36.87 -18.53 -17.23
N SER A 38 37.87 -18.36 -16.38
CA SER A 38 37.81 -17.66 -15.11
C SER A 38 36.97 -16.36 -15.23
N GLY A 39 35.97 -16.25 -14.37
CA GLY A 39 35.58 -14.98 -13.71
C GLY A 39 35.17 -13.80 -14.58
N CYS A 40 33.89 -13.73 -14.93
CA CYS A 40 33.15 -12.46 -15.06
C CYS A 40 31.90 -12.50 -14.17
N GLY A 41 32.11 -12.50 -12.86
CA GLY A 41 31.10 -12.04 -11.91
C GLY A 41 31.22 -10.52 -11.77
N PRO A 42 30.11 -9.78 -11.58
CA PRO A 42 30.18 -8.35 -11.31
C PRO A 42 30.96 -8.10 -10.02
N ARG A 43 32.09 -7.41 -10.13
CA ARG A 43 32.77 -6.82 -8.98
C ARG A 43 31.90 -5.67 -8.49
N VAL A 44 31.21 -5.87 -7.38
CA VAL A 44 30.67 -4.77 -6.57
C VAL A 44 31.87 -4.12 -5.89
N GLY A 45 32.40 -3.07 -6.51
CA GLY A 45 33.37 -2.18 -5.87
C GLY A 45 32.63 -1.29 -4.88
N TYR A 46 32.85 -1.50 -3.60
CA TYR A 46 32.59 -0.50 -2.57
C TYR A 46 33.79 0.45 -2.58
N GLU A 47 33.63 1.59 -3.23
CA GLU A 47 34.58 2.70 -3.09
C GLU A 47 34.26 3.42 -1.77
N LEU A 48 35.11 3.16 -0.77
CA LEU A 48 35.14 3.94 0.46
C LEU A 48 35.72 5.31 0.11
N ALA A 49 34.86 6.31 -0.09
CA ALA A 49 35.32 7.68 -0.24
C ALA A 49 35.93 8.15 1.10
N ALA A 50 37.25 8.23 1.12
CA ALA A 50 37.98 8.89 2.19
C ALA A 50 37.64 10.38 2.17
N ILE A 51 37.13 10.88 3.30
CA ILE A 51 36.96 12.30 3.56
C ILE A 51 38.36 12.90 3.69
N THR A 52 38.83 13.56 2.63
CA THR A 52 40.01 14.40 2.70
C THR A 52 39.61 15.79 3.17
N ASP A 53 40.05 16.15 4.37
CA ASP A 53 40.04 17.52 4.88
C ASP A 53 40.80 18.44 3.92
N GLY A 54 40.09 19.44 3.39
CA GLY A 54 40.64 20.52 2.56
C GLY A 54 40.33 21.89 3.18
N PRO A 55 41.26 22.86 3.11
CA PRO A 55 41.25 24.02 3.99
C PRO A 55 40.22 25.09 3.60
N ALA A 56 39.77 25.79 4.63
CA ALA A 56 38.86 26.92 4.59
C ALA A 56 39.36 28.04 3.64
N VAL A 57 38.57 28.33 2.61
CA VAL A 57 38.66 29.59 1.86
C VAL A 57 37.52 30.48 2.30
N SER A 58 37.88 31.44 3.16
CA SER A 58 37.06 32.60 3.47
C SER A 58 36.90 33.46 2.22
N ARG A 59 35.65 33.68 1.78
CA ARG A 59 35.28 34.81 0.94
C ARG A 59 34.04 35.47 1.52
N ASN A 60 34.29 36.65 2.09
CA ASN A 60 33.31 37.69 2.31
C ASN A 60 32.64 38.03 0.97
N HIS A 61 31.31 37.97 0.94
CA HIS A 61 30.53 38.85 0.08
C HIS A 61 29.31 39.36 0.83
N ASP A 62 29.45 40.60 1.30
CA ASP A 62 28.34 41.50 1.54
C ASP A 62 27.49 41.63 0.26
N SER A 63 26.19 41.36 0.38
CA SER A 63 25.13 42.08 -0.32
C SER A 63 23.78 41.77 0.32
N GLN A 64 23.24 42.79 0.94
CA GLN A 64 21.91 42.84 1.52
C GLN A 64 20.81 42.70 0.45
N ALA A 65 19.76 41.95 0.76
CA ALA A 65 18.41 42.19 0.24
C ALA A 65 17.37 41.66 1.25
N PRO A 66 16.25 42.37 1.46
CA PRO A 66 15.30 42.08 2.54
C PRO A 66 14.45 40.85 2.22
N GLN A 67 14.66 39.76 2.96
CA GLN A 67 13.80 38.59 2.88
C GLN A 67 12.50 38.83 3.66
N ARG A 68 11.50 39.20 2.88
CA ARG A 68 10.06 39.03 3.06
C ARG A 68 9.70 37.96 4.10
N VAL A 69 9.04 38.39 5.18
CA VAL A 69 8.41 37.53 6.19
C VAL A 69 7.29 36.71 5.52
N VAL A 70 7.59 35.52 5.04
CA VAL A 70 6.56 34.51 4.72
C VAL A 70 6.37 33.67 5.97
N ARG A 71 5.48 34.17 6.83
CA ARG A 71 5.05 33.51 8.06
C ARG A 71 4.38 32.17 7.74
N LYS A 72 4.75 31.15 8.50
CA LYS A 72 4.01 29.91 8.77
C LYS A 72 2.48 30.08 8.63
N GLU A 73 1.89 29.58 7.56
CA GLU A 73 0.42 29.50 7.45
C GLU A 73 -0.09 28.16 6.88
N LYS A 74 0.80 27.23 6.51
CA LYS A 74 0.41 25.99 5.83
C LYS A 74 0.17 24.79 6.76
N ALA A 75 0.57 24.86 8.03
CA ALA A 75 0.37 23.77 9.00
C ALA A 75 -0.97 23.83 9.75
N ASP A 76 -1.56 25.02 9.94
CA ASP A 76 -2.78 25.18 10.73
C ASP A 76 -4.09 24.99 9.93
N ARG A 77 -4.02 24.93 8.60
CA ARG A 77 -5.21 24.83 7.75
C ARG A 77 -5.88 23.44 7.80
N TRP A 78 -5.15 22.37 8.12
CA TRP A 78 -5.73 21.02 8.19
C TRP A 78 -6.61 20.81 9.44
N HIS A 79 -6.37 21.52 10.53
CA HIS A 79 -7.22 21.47 11.74
C HIS A 79 -8.44 22.40 11.69
N GLN A 80 -8.64 23.15 10.61
CA GLN A 80 -9.77 24.09 10.50
C GLN A 80 -10.96 23.50 9.74
N HIS A 81 -10.77 22.45 8.93
CA HIS A 81 -11.87 21.78 8.24
C HIS A 81 -12.71 20.86 9.13
N GLU A 82 -12.25 20.49 10.33
CA GLU A 82 -13.06 19.74 11.31
C GLU A 82 -13.93 20.65 12.20
N ARG A 83 -13.74 21.98 12.16
CA ARG A 83 -14.52 22.92 12.99
C ARG A 83 -15.73 23.55 12.30
N ASN A 84 -15.94 23.27 11.02
CA ASN A 84 -17.20 23.59 10.35
C ASN A 84 -18.08 22.34 10.35
N ALA A 85 -18.55 21.97 11.54
CA ALA A 85 -19.71 21.11 11.69
C ALA A 85 -20.84 21.75 10.86
N ALA A 86 -21.41 20.96 9.94
CA ALA A 86 -22.60 21.33 9.22
C ALA A 86 -23.68 21.79 10.22
N PRO A 87 -24.50 22.82 9.89
CA PRO A 87 -25.66 23.14 10.71
C PRO A 87 -26.49 21.87 10.91
N GLU A 88 -26.84 21.60 12.17
CA GLU A 88 -27.70 20.48 12.55
C GLU A 88 -28.92 20.45 11.61
N PRO A 89 -29.27 19.28 11.03
CA PRO A 89 -30.49 19.17 10.26
C PRO A 89 -31.70 19.54 11.15
N PRO A 90 -32.72 20.22 10.60
CA PRO A 90 -33.92 20.54 11.36
C PRO A 90 -34.53 19.26 11.95
N ARG A 91 -34.83 19.29 13.25
CA ARG A 91 -35.52 18.22 13.98
C ARG A 91 -36.79 17.83 13.20
N THR A 92 -36.74 16.68 12.53
CA THR A 92 -37.92 16.03 11.97
C THR A 92 -38.89 15.72 13.11
N THR A 93 -40.10 16.23 12.97
CA THR A 93 -41.26 15.96 13.83
C THR A 93 -41.48 14.45 13.94
N THR A 94 -41.49 13.97 15.19
CA THR A 94 -41.79 12.59 15.56
C THR A 94 -43.17 12.20 15.04
N THR A 95 -43.21 11.44 13.94
CA THR A 95 -44.44 10.84 13.44
C THR A 95 -44.82 9.69 14.37
N LYS A 96 -46.04 9.76 14.92
CA LYS A 96 -46.63 8.76 15.82
C LYS A 96 -46.55 7.37 15.18
N ARG A 97 -45.71 6.50 15.75
CA ARG A 97 -45.55 5.10 15.36
C ARG A 97 -46.87 4.34 15.60
N PRO A 98 -47.44 3.65 14.59
CA PRO A 98 -48.61 2.80 14.77
C PRO A 98 -48.36 1.69 15.79
N ALA A 99 -49.41 1.35 16.55
CA ALA A 99 -49.38 0.28 17.54
C ALA A 99 -48.98 -1.07 16.90
N PRO A 100 -48.17 -1.88 17.58
CA PRO A 100 -47.76 -3.18 17.06
C PRO A 100 -48.97 -4.12 16.88
N PRO A 101 -49.02 -4.91 15.79
CA PRO A 101 -50.07 -5.90 15.60
C PRO A 101 -49.99 -7.02 16.65
N LYS A 102 -51.17 -7.54 17.03
CA LYS A 102 -51.33 -8.61 18.02
C LYS A 102 -50.51 -9.86 17.63
N PRO A 103 -49.89 -10.55 18.60
CA PRO A 103 -49.13 -11.77 18.35
C PRO A 103 -50.03 -12.86 17.76
N GLN A 104 -49.64 -13.42 16.61
CA GLN A 104 -50.29 -14.63 16.09
C GLN A 104 -49.84 -15.87 16.89
N PRO A 105 -50.73 -16.87 17.08
CA PRO A 105 -50.40 -18.12 17.76
C PRO A 105 -49.27 -18.86 17.02
N GLN A 106 -48.16 -19.08 17.71
CA GLN A 106 -47.03 -19.82 17.17
C GLN A 106 -47.37 -21.32 17.13
N GLN A 107 -47.27 -21.93 15.95
CA GLN A 107 -47.36 -23.38 15.81
C GLN A 107 -46.18 -24.07 16.53
N PRO A 108 -46.41 -25.22 17.18
CA PRO A 108 -45.37 -25.96 17.88
C PRO A 108 -44.30 -26.45 16.89
N LYS A 109 -43.06 -25.99 17.09
CA LYS A 109 -41.89 -26.40 16.30
C LYS A 109 -41.53 -27.86 16.59
N PRO A 110 -41.13 -28.64 15.56
CA PRO A 110 -40.62 -30.00 15.74
C PRO A 110 -39.41 -30.02 16.68
N ARG A 111 -39.46 -30.91 17.67
CA ARG A 111 -38.40 -31.10 18.67
C ARG A 111 -37.16 -31.71 18.00
N ARG A 112 -36.19 -30.86 17.63
CA ARG A 112 -34.87 -31.31 17.19
C ARG A 112 -34.18 -32.06 18.32
N THR A 113 -33.78 -33.29 18.04
CA THR A 113 -32.87 -34.08 18.86
C THR A 113 -31.58 -33.27 19.08
N ALA A 114 -31.21 -33.09 20.34
CA ALA A 114 -30.06 -32.29 20.73
C ALA A 114 -28.76 -32.99 20.31
N THR A 115 -28.22 -32.60 19.15
CA THR A 115 -26.83 -32.88 18.80
C THR A 115 -25.95 -32.17 19.83
N ARG A 116 -25.17 -32.94 20.59
CA ARG A 116 -24.21 -32.46 21.60
C ARG A 116 -23.35 -31.37 20.97
N ALA A 117 -23.45 -30.15 21.50
CA ALA A 117 -22.66 -29.02 21.02
C ALA A 117 -21.16 -29.38 21.09
N PRO A 118 -20.37 -29.07 20.03
CA PRO A 118 -18.93 -29.26 20.09
C PRO A 118 -18.37 -28.46 21.26
N VAL A 119 -17.51 -29.11 22.05
CA VAL A 119 -16.80 -28.48 23.17
C VAL A 119 -16.09 -27.23 22.61
N PRO A 120 -16.26 -26.05 23.24
CA PRO A 120 -15.57 -24.85 22.81
C PRO A 120 -14.08 -25.14 22.69
N ALA A 121 -13.52 -24.91 21.51
CA ALA A 121 -12.08 -25.01 21.32
C ALA A 121 -11.42 -24.10 22.37
N ALA A 122 -10.52 -24.68 23.17
CA ALA A 122 -9.79 -23.93 24.19
C ALA A 122 -9.16 -22.70 23.54
N GLU A 123 -9.38 -21.55 24.16
CA GLU A 123 -8.81 -20.28 23.72
C GLU A 123 -7.28 -20.44 23.70
N PRO A 124 -6.59 -20.06 22.61
CA PRO A 124 -5.15 -20.21 22.51
C PRO A 124 -4.48 -19.48 23.68
N ALA A 125 -3.46 -20.11 24.28
CA ALA A 125 -2.75 -19.55 25.41
C ALA A 125 -2.30 -18.11 25.10
N PRO A 126 -2.44 -17.16 26.04
CA PRO A 126 -2.03 -15.78 25.83
C PRO A 126 -0.54 -15.74 25.52
N LYS A 127 -0.17 -15.09 24.41
CA LYS A 127 1.23 -14.90 24.04
C LYS A 127 1.98 -14.19 25.17
N PRO A 128 3.24 -14.55 25.46
CA PRO A 128 4.01 -13.92 26.52
C PRO A 128 4.10 -12.41 26.27
N LYS A 129 3.73 -11.61 27.29
CA LYS A 129 3.79 -10.13 27.26
C LYS A 129 5.18 -9.54 26.95
N ASN A 130 6.21 -10.37 26.96
CA ASN A 130 7.61 -9.99 26.85
C ASN A 130 8.30 -10.57 25.61
N GLU A 131 7.56 -11.06 24.62
CA GLU A 131 8.15 -11.23 23.28
C GLU A 131 8.55 -9.84 22.80
N ARG A 132 9.81 -9.46 23.07
CA ARG A 132 10.44 -8.29 22.48
C ARG A 132 10.26 -8.49 20.98
N CYS A 133 9.41 -7.67 20.38
CA CYS A 133 9.26 -7.73 18.95
C CYS A 133 10.64 -7.51 18.30
N ASP A 134 10.87 -8.20 17.19
CA ASP A 134 12.09 -8.07 16.43
C ASP A 134 11.89 -6.95 15.40
N TRP A 135 12.46 -5.78 15.71
CA TRP A 135 12.35 -4.59 14.87
C TRP A 135 12.89 -4.87 13.46
N MET A 136 14.04 -5.56 13.37
CA MET A 136 14.68 -5.85 12.09
C MET A 136 13.88 -6.89 11.30
N ALA A 137 13.32 -7.92 11.96
CA ALA A 137 12.42 -8.86 11.28
C ALA A 137 11.18 -8.16 10.71
N ASN A 138 10.58 -7.24 11.46
CA ASN A 138 9.42 -6.46 10.98
C ASN A 138 9.80 -5.52 9.82
N PHE A 139 11.00 -4.92 9.85
CA PHE A 139 11.52 -4.11 8.76
C PHE A 139 11.75 -4.93 7.48
N GLU A 140 12.45 -6.06 7.58
CA GLU A 140 12.70 -6.94 6.44
C GLU A 140 11.38 -7.53 5.89
N HIS A 141 10.42 -7.86 6.76
CA HIS A 141 9.09 -8.28 6.32
C HIS A 141 8.36 -7.16 5.55
N GLY A 142 8.43 -5.92 6.04
CA GLY A 142 7.85 -4.76 5.36
C GLY A 142 8.45 -4.52 3.97
N LYS A 143 9.75 -4.77 3.82
CA LYS A 143 10.53 -4.61 2.58
C LYS A 143 10.39 -5.76 1.57
N ALA A 144 10.15 -6.99 2.03
CA ALA A 144 10.25 -8.19 1.19
C ALA A 144 9.44 -8.09 -0.12
N GLY A 145 10.09 -8.22 -1.28
CA GLY A 145 9.42 -8.17 -2.59
C GLY A 145 8.97 -6.78 -3.05
N ARG A 146 9.45 -5.70 -2.42
CA ARG A 146 9.12 -4.30 -2.74
C ARG A 146 10.37 -3.55 -3.19
N PRO A 147 10.61 -3.41 -4.52
CA PRO A 147 11.82 -2.81 -5.03
C PRO A 147 11.88 -1.31 -4.74
N ALA A 148 12.74 -0.92 -3.79
CA ALA A 148 13.09 0.45 -3.44
C ALA A 148 14.45 0.44 -2.69
N ASP A 149 15.06 1.61 -2.55
CA ASP A 149 16.19 1.88 -1.67
C ASP A 149 15.67 2.11 -0.24
N TRP A 150 15.67 1.04 0.57
CA TRP A 150 15.23 1.08 1.96
C TRP A 150 16.37 1.52 2.89
N ILE A 151 16.15 2.61 3.64
CA ILE A 151 17.16 3.26 4.47
C ILE A 151 16.65 3.37 5.91
N ILE A 152 17.46 2.97 6.89
CA ILE A 152 17.16 3.17 8.31
C ILE A 152 17.77 4.50 8.74
N LEU A 153 16.94 5.55 8.80
CA LEU A 153 17.35 6.91 9.15
C LEU A 153 16.15 7.70 9.69
N ASP A 154 16.36 8.48 10.75
CA ASP A 154 15.32 9.38 11.27
C ASP A 154 15.29 10.68 10.46
N THR A 155 14.19 10.90 9.75
CA THR A 155 13.96 12.13 8.98
C THR A 155 12.95 13.07 9.66
N GLY A 156 12.70 12.89 10.97
CA GLY A 156 11.72 13.65 11.75
C GLY A 156 10.33 12.99 11.83
N ALA A 157 10.06 11.97 11.02
CA ALA A 157 8.86 11.13 11.07
C ALA A 157 9.24 9.64 11.26
N TRP A 158 8.28 8.77 11.56
CA TRP A 158 8.54 7.32 11.65
C TRP A 158 8.87 6.69 10.30
N GLY A 159 8.30 7.22 9.23
CA GLY A 159 8.57 6.83 7.86
C GLY A 159 8.57 8.04 6.95
N ARG A 160 9.19 7.89 5.79
CA ARG A 160 9.10 8.82 4.66
C ARG A 160 9.35 8.07 3.36
N ALA A 161 8.61 8.39 2.31
CA ALA A 161 8.93 8.04 0.93
C ALA A 161 9.38 9.26 0.13
N GLU A 162 10.28 9.05 -0.83
CA GLU A 162 10.60 10.04 -1.86
C GLU A 162 9.57 9.96 -3.00
N VAL A 163 8.94 11.09 -3.35
CA VAL A 163 7.95 11.14 -4.43
C VAL A 163 8.16 12.38 -5.33
N PRO A 164 8.48 12.20 -6.63
CA PRO A 164 8.94 10.94 -7.25
C PRO A 164 10.33 10.56 -6.73
N GLY A 165 10.62 9.27 -6.63
CA GLY A 165 11.93 8.75 -6.25
C GLY A 165 11.88 7.30 -5.82
N ASP A 166 13.04 6.71 -5.56
CA ASP A 166 13.16 5.29 -5.25
C ASP A 166 13.54 4.99 -3.80
N ARG A 167 13.51 6.01 -2.92
CA ARG A 167 13.95 5.86 -1.52
C ARG A 167 12.80 5.81 -0.53
N ILE A 168 12.94 4.93 0.46
CA ILE A 168 12.05 4.84 1.62
C ILE A 168 12.91 4.86 2.89
N TRP A 169 12.61 5.78 3.80
CA TRP A 169 13.26 5.90 5.09
C TRP A 169 12.34 5.39 6.19
N ILE A 170 12.88 4.60 7.11
CA ILE A 170 12.19 4.18 8.34
C ILE A 170 13.05 4.60 9.53
N ALA A 171 12.47 5.35 10.46
CA ALA A 171 13.21 5.84 11.62
C ALA A 171 13.44 4.69 12.62
N PRO A 172 14.65 4.56 13.20
CA PRO A 172 14.96 3.51 14.18
C PRO A 172 14.12 3.62 15.47
N ARG A 173 13.58 4.81 15.76
CA ARG A 173 12.66 5.03 16.90
C ARG A 173 11.20 4.62 16.64
N THR A 174 10.89 4.09 15.46
CA THR A 174 9.54 3.57 15.17
C THR A 174 9.21 2.47 16.16
N PRO A 175 8.07 2.53 16.87
CA PRO A 175 7.67 1.48 17.79
C PRO A 175 7.71 0.13 17.08
N CYS A 176 8.37 -0.83 17.70
CA CYS A 176 8.76 -2.06 17.03
C CYS A 176 7.54 -2.89 16.54
N ASP A 177 6.39 -2.78 17.21
CA ASP A 177 5.10 -3.36 16.81
C ASP A 177 4.45 -2.67 15.59
N LYS A 178 4.96 -1.51 15.17
CA LYS A 178 4.44 -0.69 14.07
C LYS A 178 5.36 -0.61 12.87
N VAL A 179 6.59 -1.13 12.97
CA VAL A 179 7.60 -1.06 11.89
C VAL A 179 7.05 -1.60 10.57
N TYR A 180 6.41 -2.77 10.61
CA TYR A 180 5.78 -3.35 9.43
C TYR A 180 4.73 -2.41 8.83
N SER A 181 3.79 -1.94 9.67
CA SER A 181 2.71 -1.04 9.26
C SER A 181 3.22 0.26 8.64
N VAL A 182 4.23 0.89 9.24
CA VAL A 182 4.87 2.11 8.72
C VAL A 182 5.59 1.81 7.41
N ALA A 183 6.33 0.70 7.31
CA ALA A 183 7.04 0.33 6.08
C ALA A 183 6.09 0.15 4.88
N VAL A 184 4.95 -0.54 5.07
CA VAL A 184 3.99 -0.72 3.98
C VAL A 184 3.14 0.53 3.68
N HIS A 185 3.01 1.46 4.64
CA HIS A 185 2.46 2.80 4.42
C HIS A 185 3.37 3.60 3.47
N GLU A 186 4.66 3.70 3.79
CA GLU A 186 5.63 4.42 2.94
C GLU A 186 5.79 3.77 1.57
N TRP A 187 5.75 2.43 1.49
CA TRP A 187 5.70 1.74 0.20
C TRP A 187 4.51 2.18 -0.65
N THR A 188 3.34 2.41 -0.03
CA THR A 188 2.18 2.87 -0.78
C THR A 188 2.38 4.29 -1.31
N HIS A 189 3.01 5.21 -0.55
CA HIS A 189 3.41 6.52 -1.08
C HIS A 189 4.40 6.42 -2.23
N HIS A 190 5.40 5.53 -2.12
CA HIS A 190 6.33 5.27 -3.21
C HIS A 190 5.61 4.78 -4.48
N MET A 191 4.62 3.90 -4.35
CA MET A 191 3.77 3.48 -5.48
C MET A 191 2.92 4.63 -6.05
N GLN A 192 2.44 5.56 -5.23
CA GLN A 192 1.77 6.78 -5.73
C GLN A 192 2.73 7.58 -6.63
N GLY A 193 4.00 7.71 -6.22
CA GLY A 193 5.04 8.38 -7.01
C GLY A 193 5.31 7.71 -8.36
N HIS A 194 5.30 6.37 -8.43
CA HIS A 194 5.43 5.64 -9.70
C HIS A 194 4.26 5.88 -10.65
N VAL A 195 3.04 5.96 -10.13
CA VAL A 195 1.82 6.13 -10.93
C VAL A 195 1.68 7.56 -11.47
N TYR A 196 2.04 8.58 -10.68
CA TYR A 196 1.77 9.98 -11.01
C TYR A 196 3.00 10.84 -11.31
N ARG A 197 4.23 10.37 -11.01
CA ARG A 197 5.51 11.04 -11.32
C ARG A 197 5.73 12.43 -10.71
N ASP A 198 4.74 13.02 -10.03
CA ASP A 198 4.80 14.32 -9.37
C ASP A 198 3.89 14.34 -8.13
N TRP A 199 4.36 14.94 -7.03
CA TRP A 199 3.57 14.98 -5.79
C TRP A 199 2.35 15.90 -5.89
N ALA A 200 2.41 17.00 -6.64
CA ALA A 200 1.24 17.87 -6.81
C ALA A 200 0.15 17.18 -7.65
N GLU A 201 0.52 16.33 -8.61
CA GLU A 201 -0.41 15.42 -9.28
C GLU A 201 -0.98 14.37 -8.31
N VAL A 202 -0.16 13.73 -7.48
CA VAL A 202 -0.64 12.80 -6.44
C VAL A 202 -1.72 13.46 -5.57
N GLU A 203 -1.44 14.65 -5.03
CA GLU A 203 -2.38 15.39 -4.18
C GLU A 203 -3.70 15.69 -4.91
N ARG A 204 -3.62 16.20 -6.15
CA ARG A 204 -4.79 16.57 -6.95
C ARG A 204 -5.63 15.36 -7.33
N GLU A 205 -5.00 14.30 -7.85
CA GLU A 205 -5.70 13.14 -8.39
C GLU A 205 -6.25 12.23 -7.28
N LEU A 206 -5.61 12.20 -6.09
CA LEU A 206 -6.08 11.41 -4.96
C LEU A 206 -7.04 12.16 -4.02
N ALA A 207 -7.19 13.48 -4.15
CA ALA A 207 -8.11 14.27 -3.34
C ALA A 207 -9.56 13.71 -3.30
N PRO A 208 -10.17 13.26 -4.42
CA PRO A 208 -11.52 12.68 -4.42
C PRO A 208 -11.64 11.36 -3.64
N TYR A 209 -10.51 10.73 -3.30
CA TYR A 209 -10.43 9.47 -2.57
C TYR A 209 -10.01 9.68 -1.11
N GLY A 210 -9.95 10.93 -0.62
CA GLY A 210 -9.50 11.26 0.74
C GLY A 210 -8.05 11.77 0.82
N GLY A 211 -7.36 11.88 -0.32
CA GLY A 211 -5.98 12.35 -0.39
C GLY A 211 -4.93 11.24 -0.24
N PRO A 212 -3.65 11.56 -0.45
CA PRO A 212 -2.56 10.58 -0.50
C PRO A 212 -2.38 9.79 0.78
N GLU A 213 -2.51 10.42 1.95
CA GLU A 213 -2.32 9.78 3.25
C GLU A 213 -3.38 8.70 3.53
N MET A 214 -4.65 8.99 3.27
CA MET A 214 -5.73 8.01 3.46
C MET A 214 -5.63 6.85 2.47
N VAL A 215 -5.19 7.13 1.23
CA VAL A 215 -4.90 6.09 0.24
C VAL A 215 -3.71 5.23 0.69
N ALA A 216 -2.66 5.83 1.28
CA ALA A 216 -1.51 5.12 1.82
C ALA A 216 -1.89 4.21 3.00
N ASP A 217 -2.70 4.70 3.94
CA ASP A 217 -3.23 3.90 5.04
C ASP A 217 -4.10 2.73 4.54
N CYS A 218 -5.00 2.96 3.58
CA CYS A 218 -5.77 1.86 2.98
C CYS A 218 -4.87 0.84 2.28
N GLY A 219 -3.79 1.29 1.61
CA GLY A 219 -2.81 0.42 0.99
C GLY A 219 -2.04 -0.41 2.02
N ALA A 220 -1.64 0.21 3.12
CA ALA A 220 -1.02 -0.48 4.25
C ALA A 220 -1.92 -1.59 4.80
N LEU A 221 -3.22 -1.32 5.01
CA LEU A 221 -4.19 -2.33 5.43
C LEU A 221 -4.35 -3.47 4.42
N LEU A 222 -4.40 -3.17 3.11
CA LEU A 222 -4.46 -4.19 2.06
C LEU A 222 -3.22 -5.09 2.04
N LEU A 223 -2.08 -4.57 2.49
CA LEU A 223 -0.83 -5.32 2.67
C LEU A 223 -0.75 -5.99 4.05
N GLY A 224 -1.79 -5.94 4.88
CA GLY A 224 -1.85 -6.64 6.17
C GLY A 224 -1.31 -5.84 7.36
N ALA A 225 -1.13 -4.52 7.23
CA ALA A 225 -0.85 -3.67 8.39
C ALA A 225 -1.98 -3.78 9.42
N THR A 226 -1.62 -3.75 10.70
CA THR A 226 -2.57 -3.78 11.84
C THR A 226 -2.75 -2.40 12.48
N TRP A 227 -2.00 -1.41 12.01
CA TRP A 227 -2.03 -0.04 12.52
C TRP A 227 -1.94 0.95 11.35
N ILE A 228 -2.69 2.05 11.44
CA ILE A 228 -2.71 3.17 10.50
C ILE A 228 -2.92 4.48 11.26
N LYS A 229 -2.59 5.62 10.66
CA LYS A 229 -2.58 6.92 11.37
C LYS A 229 -3.78 7.82 11.08
N TYR A 230 -4.18 7.95 9.81
CA TYR A 230 -5.18 8.88 9.30
C TYR A 230 -6.52 8.22 9.01
N GLY A 231 -6.53 6.90 8.78
CA GLY A 231 -7.75 6.12 8.57
C GLY A 231 -7.93 5.63 7.14
N CYS A 232 -8.87 4.70 6.97
CA CYS A 232 -9.29 4.18 5.67
C CYS A 232 -10.81 4.30 5.56
N PRO A 233 -11.35 5.44 5.07
CA PRO A 233 -12.74 5.85 5.30
C PRO A 233 -13.79 5.03 4.53
N GLY A 234 -13.38 4.09 3.68
CA GLY A 234 -14.28 3.12 3.07
C GLY A 234 -13.84 2.67 1.69
N ARG A 235 -14.79 2.02 1.00
CA ARG A 235 -14.51 1.25 -0.23
C ARG A 235 -13.93 2.08 -1.37
N LEU A 236 -14.33 3.35 -1.53
CA LEU A 236 -13.79 4.20 -2.59
C LEU A 236 -12.27 4.42 -2.45
N THR A 237 -11.80 4.73 -1.24
CA THR A 237 -10.37 4.90 -0.95
C THR A 237 -9.64 3.56 -1.02
N THR A 238 -10.25 2.47 -0.55
CA THR A 238 -9.68 1.12 -0.66
C THR A 238 -9.50 0.69 -2.13
N ASP A 239 -10.50 0.92 -2.98
CA ASP A 239 -10.44 0.61 -4.41
C ASP A 239 -9.31 1.41 -5.09
N ALA A 240 -9.13 2.68 -4.70
CA ALA A 240 -8.04 3.52 -5.18
C ALA A 240 -6.66 3.01 -4.72
N ALA A 241 -6.51 2.70 -3.43
CA ALA A 241 -5.28 2.11 -2.90
C ALA A 241 -4.91 0.80 -3.60
N ALA A 242 -5.89 -0.07 -3.87
CA ALA A 242 -5.68 -1.30 -4.61
C ALA A 242 -5.20 -1.04 -6.05
N ALA A 243 -5.69 0.00 -6.72
CA ALA A 243 -5.21 0.40 -8.05
C ALA A 243 -3.75 0.89 -7.99
N ILE A 244 -3.42 1.75 -7.02
CA ILE A 244 -2.04 2.24 -6.83
C ILE A 244 -1.06 1.09 -6.58
N LEU A 245 -1.42 0.10 -5.75
CA LEU A 245 -0.59 -1.07 -5.50
C LEU A 245 -0.37 -1.95 -6.74
N ARG A 246 -1.25 -1.88 -7.75
CA ARG A 246 -1.06 -2.52 -9.07
C ARG A 246 -0.27 -1.65 -10.06
N GLY A 247 0.14 -0.44 -9.67
CA GLY A 247 0.75 0.52 -10.58
C GLY A 247 -0.24 1.18 -11.54
N GLU A 248 -1.52 1.22 -11.18
CA GLU A 248 -2.60 1.77 -12.00
C GLU A 248 -3.15 3.08 -11.40
N ARG A 249 -3.62 3.98 -12.27
CA ARG A 249 -4.44 5.12 -11.83
C ARG A 249 -5.83 4.62 -11.41
N PRO A 250 -6.37 5.03 -10.24
CA PRO A 250 -7.75 4.78 -9.88
C PRO A 250 -8.68 5.35 -10.95
N ARG A 251 -9.61 4.53 -11.44
CA ARG A 251 -10.61 5.00 -12.41
C ARG A 251 -11.61 5.86 -11.66
N SER A 252 -11.75 7.12 -12.07
CA SER A 252 -12.91 7.89 -11.66
C SER A 252 -14.14 7.10 -12.08
N ARG A 253 -15.04 6.81 -11.13
CA ARG A 253 -16.36 6.30 -11.51
C ARG A 253 -16.99 7.42 -12.30
N SER A 254 -16.93 7.35 -13.64
CA SER A 254 -17.80 8.12 -14.50
C SER A 254 -19.20 7.86 -13.97
N ARG A 255 -19.79 8.88 -13.32
CA ARG A 255 -21.22 8.84 -13.01
C ARG A 255 -21.89 8.71 -14.36
N HIS A 256 -22.25 7.49 -14.74
CA HIS A 256 -23.21 7.28 -15.81
C HIS A 256 -24.50 7.90 -15.28
N GLY A 257 -24.74 9.14 -15.73
CA GLY A 257 -26.01 9.84 -15.57
C GLY A 257 -27.07 9.22 -16.45
#